data_AF-A0A838PCB6-F1
#
_entry.id   AF-A0A838PCB6-F1
#
_cell.length_a   1.000
_cell.length_b   1.000
_cell.length_c   1.000
_cell.angle_alpha   90.00
_cell.angle_beta   90.00
_cell.angle_gamma   90.00
#
_symmetry.space_group_name_H-M   'P 1'
#
loop_
_entity.id
_entity.type
_entity.pdbx_description
1 polymer ?
#
loop_
_entity_poly.entity_id
_entity_poly.type
_entity_poly.pdbx_seq_one_letter_code
_entity_poly.pdbx_strand_id
1 'polypeptide(L)'
;ASWKDFRENAKPIFELWKKEGIVTDYKIFQNPLKDRPDDWDVMLSIGYPNYAALDMLEAKVGAIYNKHYGSPEATAAAVKKRADSREVIAIRLVREVSLK
;
A
#
# COMPACT_ATOMS: atom_id res chain seq x y z
N ALA A 1 7.00 10.17 -0.20
CA ALA A 1 5.62 10.65 -0.45
C ALA A 1 5.18 11.51 0.71
N SER A 2 4.51 12.64 0.47
CA SER A 2 4.02 13.48 1.57
C SER A 2 2.81 12.84 2.25
N TRP A 3 2.58 13.15 3.53
CA TRP A 3 1.34 12.75 4.22
C TRP A 3 0.07 13.26 3.53
N LYS A 4 0.18 14.35 2.76
CA LYS A 4 -0.90 14.86 1.92
C LYS A 4 -1.28 13.85 0.82
N ASP A 5 -0.29 13.36 0.04
CA ASP A 5 -0.53 12.33 -1.00
C ASP A 5 -1.15 11.07 -0.39
N PHE A 6 -0.69 10.67 0.79
CA PHE A 6 -1.25 9.49 1.45
C PHE A 6 -2.74 9.68 1.79
N ARG A 7 -3.12 10.83 2.36
CA ARG A 7 -4.52 11.10 2.74
C ARG A 7 -5.44 11.27 1.55
N GLU A 8 -4.98 11.95 0.51
CA GLU A 8 -5.80 12.28 -0.66
C GLU A 8 -5.93 11.11 -1.64
N ASN A 9 -4.88 10.29 -1.77
CA ASN A 9 -4.83 9.25 -2.80
C ASN A 9 -4.75 7.83 -2.21
N ALA A 10 -3.77 7.54 -1.35
CA ALA A 10 -3.54 6.17 -0.89
C ALA A 10 -4.66 5.66 0.03
N LYS A 11 -5.08 6.48 1.02
CA LYS A 11 -6.11 6.11 1.99
C LYS A 11 -7.44 5.76 1.32
N PRO A 12 -8.03 6.59 0.42
CA PRO A 12 -9.29 6.24 -0.24
C PRO A 12 -9.23 4.91 -1.01
N ILE A 13 -8.10 4.64 -1.66
CA ILE A 13 -7.88 3.37 -2.37
C ILE A 13 -7.88 2.19 -1.40
N PHE A 14 -7.14 2.26 -0.29
CA PHE A 14 -7.10 1.17 0.68
C PHE A 14 -8.42 0.97 1.44
N GLU A 15 -9.17 2.04 1.72
CA GLU A 15 -10.52 1.90 2.26
C GLU A 15 -11.45 1.16 1.29
N LEU A 16 -11.33 1.43 -0.02
CA LEU A 16 -12.09 0.71 -1.03
C LEU A 16 -11.65 -0.75 -1.14
N TRP A 17 -10.34 -1.03 -1.10
CA TRP A 17 -9.84 -2.41 -1.09
C TRP A 17 -10.37 -3.21 0.10
N LYS A 18 -10.43 -2.57 1.27
CA LYS A 18 -10.98 -3.19 2.48
C LYS A 18 -12.48 -3.43 2.33
N LYS A 19 -13.21 -2.44 1.82
CA LYS A 19 -14.66 -2.56 1.55
C LYS A 19 -15.00 -3.67 0.54
N GLU A 20 -14.17 -3.86 -0.47
CA GLU A 20 -14.33 -4.91 -1.49
C GLU A 20 -13.75 -6.27 -1.07
N GLY A 21 -13.22 -6.38 0.16
CA GLY A 21 -12.66 -7.62 0.70
C GLY A 21 -11.38 -8.08 0.01
N ILE A 22 -10.69 -7.19 -0.71
CA ILE A 22 -9.38 -7.47 -1.33
C ILE A 22 -8.31 -7.59 -0.25
N VAL A 23 -8.40 -6.74 0.78
CA VAL A 23 -7.52 -6.74 1.95
C VAL A 23 -8.36 -6.86 3.22
N THR A 24 -7.79 -7.46 4.26
CA THR A 24 -8.41 -7.50 5.59
C THR A 24 -8.20 -6.19 6.34
N ASP A 25 -7.01 -5.61 6.23
CA ASP A 25 -6.67 -4.34 6.86
C ASP A 25 -5.45 -3.69 6.20
N TYR A 26 -5.19 -2.42 6.53
CA TYR A 26 -3.92 -1.77 6.25
C TYR A 26 -3.48 -0.93 7.46
N LYS A 27 -2.18 -0.92 7.74
CA LYS A 27 -1.61 -0.20 8.87
C LYS A 27 -0.40 0.59 8.41
N ILE A 28 -0.23 1.77 9.01
CA ILE A 28 0.92 2.63 8.78
C ILE A 28 1.65 2.76 10.10
N PHE A 29 2.95 2.56 10.06
CA PHE A 29 3.82 2.73 11.21
C PHE A 29 4.88 3.76 10.87
N GLN A 30 5.25 4.56 11.86
CA GLN A 30 6.40 5.44 11.79
C GLN A 30 7.49 4.85 12.68
N ASN A 31 8.74 4.97 12.27
CA ASN A 31 9.87 4.61 13.11
C ASN A 31 10.44 5.87 13.80
N PRO A 32 10.08 6.13 15.06
CA PRO A 32 10.65 7.28 15.78
C PRO A 32 12.10 7.04 16.22
N LEU A 33 12.58 5.79 16.23
CA LEU A 33 13.88 5.40 16.77
C LEU A 33 14.65 4.62 15.70
N LYS A 34 15.59 5.29 15.03
CA LYS A 34 16.41 4.66 13.99
C LYS A 34 17.54 3.85 14.64
N ASP A 35 17.67 2.59 14.26
CA ASP A 35 18.78 1.74 14.70
C ASP A 35 20.05 1.96 13.88
N ARG A 36 19.91 2.46 12.63
CA ARG A 36 21.00 2.71 11.69
C ARG A 36 20.71 3.92 10.77
N PRO A 37 21.74 4.54 10.16
CA PRO A 37 21.54 5.71 9.29
C PRO A 37 20.59 5.49 8.10
N ASP A 38 20.53 4.26 7.58
CA ASP A 38 19.71 3.80 6.45
C ASP A 38 18.39 3.12 6.88
N ASP A 39 17.97 3.32 8.13
CA ASP A 39 16.75 2.71 8.65
C ASP A 39 15.48 3.37 8.09
N TRP A 40 14.40 2.59 8.02
CA TRP A 40 13.13 3.04 7.45
C TRP A 40 12.45 4.09 8.33
N ASP A 41 11.80 5.08 7.69
CA ASP A 41 11.00 6.10 8.40
C ASP A 41 9.51 5.70 8.51
N VAL A 42 8.98 5.05 7.48
CA VAL A 42 7.56 4.69 7.36
C VAL A 42 7.42 3.27 6.84
N MET A 43 6.57 2.47 7.50
CA MET A 43 6.16 1.14 7.04
C MET A 43 4.67 1.14 6.71
N LEU A 44 4.33 0.57 5.55
CA LEU A 44 2.95 0.24 5.17
C LEU A 44 2.79 -1.29 5.24
N SER A 45 1.90 -1.74 6.10
CA SER A 45 1.48 -3.15 6.18
C SER A 45 0.13 -3.30 5.50
N ILE A 46 -0.01 -4.31 4.63
CA ILE A 46 -1.25 -4.66 3.96
C ILE A 46 -1.59 -6.10 4.33
N GLY A 47 -2.74 -6.31 4.98
CA GLY A 47 -3.24 -7.62 5.34
C GLY A 47 -4.06 -8.22 4.21
N TYR A 48 -3.70 -9.41 3.75
CA TYR A 48 -4.48 -10.17 2.78
C TYR A 48 -5.19 -11.34 3.47
N PRO A 49 -6.41 -11.72 3.04
CA PRO A 49 -7.15 -12.80 3.68
C PRO A 49 -6.46 -14.16 3.52
N ASN A 50 -5.70 -14.35 2.44
CA ASN A 50 -4.92 -15.56 2.15
C ASN A 50 -3.96 -15.26 0.98
N TYR A 51 -3.10 -16.22 0.63
CA TYR A 51 -2.15 -16.07 -0.49
C TYR A 51 -2.83 -16.03 -1.86
N ALA A 52 -3.96 -16.70 -2.06
CA ALA A 52 -4.68 -16.68 -3.34
C ALA A 52 -5.22 -15.28 -3.71
N ALA A 53 -5.36 -14.39 -2.73
CA ALA A 53 -5.70 -12.99 -2.99
C ALA A 53 -4.61 -12.26 -3.79
N LEU A 54 -3.35 -12.71 -3.71
CA LEU A 54 -2.22 -12.11 -4.43
C LEU A 54 -2.29 -12.43 -5.93
N ASP A 55 -2.72 -13.64 -6.31
CA ASP A 55 -2.82 -14.07 -7.71
C ASP A 55 -3.83 -13.24 -8.51
N MET A 56 -4.90 -12.77 -7.84
CA MET A 56 -5.94 -11.95 -8.46
C MET A 56 -5.77 -10.45 -8.19
N LEU A 57 -4.70 -10.05 -7.51
CA LEU A 57 -4.57 -8.68 -6.99
C LEU A 57 -4.59 -7.65 -8.11
N GLU A 58 -3.76 -7.83 -9.13
CA GLU A 58 -3.62 -6.88 -10.24
C GLU A 58 -4.96 -6.65 -10.96
N ALA A 59 -5.67 -7.72 -11.29
CA ALA A 59 -6.98 -7.65 -11.95
C ALA A 59 -8.02 -6.89 -11.11
N LYS A 60 -8.06 -7.15 -9.79
CA LYS A 60 -9.02 -6.49 -8.89
C LYS A 60 -8.67 -5.01 -8.66
N VAL A 61 -7.39 -4.69 -8.46
CA VAL A 61 -6.99 -3.32 -8.13
C VAL A 61 -6.93 -2.42 -9.35
N GLY A 62 -6.64 -2.94 -10.54
CA GLY A 62 -6.55 -2.15 -11.78
C GLY A 62 -7.83 -1.37 -12.07
N ALA A 63 -9.00 -1.99 -11.89
CA ALA A 63 -10.30 -1.32 -12.03
C ALA A 63 -10.49 -0.17 -11.02
N ILE A 64 -10.05 -0.38 -9.77
CA ILE A 64 -10.11 0.61 -8.70
C ILE A 64 -9.22 1.81 -9.01
N TYR A 65 -7.99 1.55 -9.44
CA TYR A 65 -7.03 2.59 -9.80
C TYR A 65 -7.53 3.46 -10.95
N ASN A 66 -8.04 2.83 -12.01
CA ASN A 66 -8.60 3.55 -13.15
C ASN A 66 -9.82 4.40 -12.73
N LYS A 67 -10.68 3.89 -11.84
CA LYS A 67 -11.81 4.66 -11.30
C LYS A 67 -11.36 5.85 -10.43
N HIS A 68 -10.27 5.71 -9.69
CA HIS A 68 -9.76 6.75 -8.79
C HIS A 68 -9.00 7.85 -9.54
N TYR A 69 -8.12 7.48 -10.48
CA TYR A 69 -7.26 8.43 -11.22
C TYR A 69 -7.83 8.86 -12.58
N GLY A 70 -8.89 8.20 -13.07
CA GLY A 70 -9.61 8.57 -14.29
C GLY A 70 -9.07 7.96 -15.58
N SER A 71 -7.77 7.64 -15.65
CA SER A 71 -7.18 6.93 -16.80
C SER A 71 -5.97 6.05 -16.42
N PRO A 72 -5.58 5.09 -17.28
CA PRO A 72 -4.34 4.33 -17.09
C PRO A 72 -3.08 5.21 -17.05
N GLU A 73 -3.01 6.24 -17.90
CA GLU A 73 -1.88 7.18 -17.94
C GLU A 73 -1.77 8.00 -16.65
N ALA A 74 -2.92 8.47 -16.13
CA ALA A 74 -2.98 9.18 -14.86
C ALA A 74 -2.58 8.27 -13.68
N THR A 75 -2.98 7.01 -13.72
CA THR A 75 -2.56 5.99 -12.74
C THR A 75 -1.05 5.79 -12.78
N ALA A 76 -0.47 5.58 -13.97
CA ALA A 76 0.97 5.40 -14.14
C ALA A 76 1.77 6.63 -13.66
N ALA A 77 1.31 7.84 -13.98
CA ALA A 77 1.91 9.08 -13.52
C ALA A 77 1.87 9.20 -11.98
N ALA A 78 0.74 8.85 -11.34
CA ALA A 78 0.61 8.86 -9.89
C ALA A 78 1.53 7.84 -9.21
N VAL A 79 1.62 6.62 -9.75
CA VAL A 79 2.53 5.57 -9.25
C VAL A 79 3.99 6.01 -9.37
N LYS A 80 4.39 6.55 -10.52
CA LYS A 80 5.73 7.09 -10.75
C LYS A 80 6.06 8.22 -9.77
N LYS A 81 5.17 9.21 -9.62
CA LYS A 81 5.35 10.30 -8.66
C LYS A 81 5.54 9.79 -7.24
N ARG A 82 4.81 8.73 -6.84
CA ARG A 82 4.97 8.14 -5.51
C ARG A 82 6.30 7.40 -5.38
N ALA A 83 6.76 6.71 -6.42
CA ALA A 83 8.06 6.04 -6.46
C ALA A 83 9.20 7.07 -6.35
N ASP A 84 9.17 8.13 -7.16
CA ASP A 84 10.19 9.19 -7.16
C ASP A 84 10.29 9.94 -5.82
N SER A 85 9.23 9.88 -4.99
CA SER A 85 9.16 10.57 -3.70
C SER A 85 9.65 9.75 -2.49
N ARG A 86 10.09 8.50 -2.69
CA ARG A 86 10.51 7.61 -1.58
C ARG A 86 11.60 6.65 -2.02
N GLU A 87 12.46 6.27 -1.09
CA GLU A 87 13.31 5.10 -1.24
C GLU A 87 12.59 3.87 -0.64
N VAL A 88 12.74 2.70 -1.27
CA VAL A 88 12.20 1.44 -0.75
C VAL A 88 13.31 0.69 -0.05
N ILE A 89 13.33 0.75 1.28
CA ILE A 89 14.34 0.08 2.10
C ILE A 89 14.19 -1.45 2.04
N ALA A 90 12.94 -1.95 2.11
CA ALA A 90 12.65 -3.38 2.00
C ALA A 90 11.19 -3.63 1.62
N ILE A 91 10.95 -4.80 1.02
CA ILE A 91 9.62 -5.41 0.87
C ILE A 91 9.70 -6.79 1.51
N ARG A 92 8.77 -7.10 2.42
CA ARG A 92 8.74 -8.39 3.12
C ARG A 92 7.32 -8.95 3.11
N LEU A 93 7.22 -10.23 2.74
CA LEU A 93 6.00 -11.01 2.93
C LEU A 93 6.11 -11.74 4.27
N VAL A 94 5.16 -11.48 5.17
CA VAL A 94 5.09 -12.11 6.49
C VAL A 94 3.74 -12.79 6.66
N ARG A 95 3.69 -13.83 7.49
CA ARG A 95 2.45 -14.48 7.91
C ARG A 95 2.19 -14.14 9.37
N GLU A 96 1.07 -13.49 9.63
CA GLU A 96 0.60 -13.27 11.00
C GLU A 96 0.26 -14.62 11.64
N VAL A 97 0.75 -14.84 12.86
CA VAL A 97 0.47 -16.04 13.67
C VAL A 97 -0.28 -15.59 14.91
N SER A 98 -1.53 -16.04 15.06
CA SER A 98 -2.32 -15.81 16.26
C SER A 98 -2.15 -16.98 17.22
N LEU A 99 -1.65 -16.70 18.42
CA LEU A 99 -1.56 -17.69 19.50
C LEU A 99 -2.90 -17.71 20.25
N LYS A 100 -3.38 -18.91 20.58
CA LYS A 100 -4.56 -19.09 21.43
C LYS A 100 -4.17 -19.09 22.90
#